data_AF-A0A8X6UVH2-F1
#
_entry.id   AF-A0A8X6UVH2-F1
#
_cell.length_a   1.000
_cell.length_b   1.000
_cell.length_c   1.000
_cell.angle_alpha   90.00
_cell.angle_beta   90.00
_cell.angle_gamma   90.00
#
_symmetry.space_group_name_H-M   'P 1'
#
loop_
_entity.id
_entity.type
_entity.pdbx_description
1 polymer ?
#
loop_
_entity_poly.entity_id
_entity_poly.type
_entity_poly.pdbx_seq_one_letter_code
_entity_poly.pdbx_strand_id
1 'polypeptide(L)'
;MTKSGGTFFLDAPGGTGKTFLIRLILATVRSKNDIALALASSGIAATLLPGGRTAHSALKLPWNIQTINTPTCNISKTSGMGKILQKCKVIVWD
;
A
#
# COMPACT_ATOMS: atom_id res chain seq x y z
N MET A 1 -15.53 20.80 -1.76
CA MET A 1 -15.07 19.89 -2.83
C MET A 1 -14.82 18.52 -2.23
N THR A 2 -15.69 17.54 -2.48
CA THR A 2 -15.46 16.14 -2.11
C THR A 2 -14.29 15.60 -2.93
N LYS A 3 -13.24 15.11 -2.27
CA LYS A 3 -12.16 14.40 -2.95
C LYS A 3 -12.71 13.05 -3.42
N SER A 4 -12.85 12.88 -4.73
CA SER A 4 -13.19 11.58 -5.31
C SER A 4 -11.94 10.70 -5.30
N GLY A 5 -12.06 9.51 -4.72
CA GLY A 5 -11.04 8.46 -4.78
C GLY A 5 -11.35 7.47 -5.90
N GLY A 6 -10.40 6.58 -6.20
CA GLY A 6 -10.58 5.51 -7.17
C GLY A 6 -9.60 4.36 -6.93
N THR A 7 -9.97 3.17 -7.37
CA THR A 7 -9.10 1.99 -7.39
C THR A 7 -8.64 1.76 -8.83
N PHE A 8 -7.35 1.59 -9.02
CA PHE A 8 -6.75 1.36 -10.33
C PHE A 8 -5.94 0.07 -10.30
N PHE A 9 -5.99 -0.69 -11.39
CA PHE A 9 -5.16 -1.87 -11.59
C PHE A 9 -4.20 -1.60 -12.76
N LEU A 10 -2.91 -1.85 -12.54
CA LEU A 10 -1.88 -1.67 -13.54
C LEU A 10 -1.34 -3.05 -13.93
N ASP A 11 -1.73 -3.50 -15.12
CA ASP A 11 -1.24 -4.73 -15.71
C ASP A 11 -0.26 -4.43 -16.84
N ALA A 12 0.88 -5.10 -16.83
CA ALA A 12 1.91 -4.93 -17.86
C ALA A 12 2.87 -6.13 -17.88
N PRO A 13 3.34 -6.56 -19.07
CA PRO A 13 4.36 -7.60 -19.18
C PRO A 13 5.64 -7.31 -18.39
N GLY A 14 6.42 -8.36 -18.12
CA GLY A 14 7.73 -8.23 -17.49
C GLY A 14 8.64 -7.26 -18.26
N GLY A 15 9.39 -6.42 -17.53
CA GLY A 15 10.35 -5.48 -18.13
C GLY A 15 9.76 -4.16 -18.65
N THR A 16 8.46 -3.93 -18.52
CA THR A 16 7.78 -2.71 -19.02
C THR A 16 7.84 -1.51 -18.07
N GLY A 17 8.57 -1.62 -16.95
CA GLY A 17 8.74 -0.51 -16.01
C GLY A 17 7.59 -0.29 -15.02
N LYS A 18 6.72 -1.27 -14.78
CA LYS A 18 5.65 -1.19 -13.76
C LYS A 18 6.16 -0.72 -12.39
N THR A 19 7.23 -1.33 -11.89
CA THR A 19 7.88 -0.94 -10.63
C THR A 19 8.43 0.48 -10.67
N PHE A 20 8.96 0.93 -11.82
CA PHE A 20 9.41 2.30 -12.00
C PHE A 20 8.24 3.29 -11.89
N LEU A 21 7.11 3.00 -12.55
CA LEU A 21 5.92 3.84 -12.47
C LEU A 21 5.36 3.90 -11.04
N ILE A 22 5.32 2.76 -10.33
CA ILE A 22 4.94 2.72 -8.91
C ILE A 22 5.85 3.62 -8.06
N ARG A 23 7.17 3.54 -8.26
CA ARG A 23 8.14 4.40 -7.56
C ARG A 23 7.94 5.88 -7.88
N LEU A 24 7.62 6.20 -9.13
CA LEU A 24 7.34 7.58 -9.54
C LEU A 24 6.08 8.13 -8.87
N ILE A 25 5.00 7.34 -8.77
CA ILE A 25 3.77 7.72 -8.07
C ILE A 25 4.07 7.98 -6.58
N LEU A 26 4.79 7.07 -5.93
CA LEU A 26 5.21 7.23 -4.53
C LEU A 26 6.02 8.51 -4.32
N ALA A 27 7.01 8.76 -5.18
CA ALA A 27 7.85 9.95 -5.11
C ALA A 27 7.05 11.24 -5.34
N THR A 28 6.13 11.24 -6.31
CA THR A 28 5.30 12.40 -6.67
C THR A 28 4.35 12.82 -5.54
N VAL A 29 3.81 11.86 -4.80
CA VAL A 29 2.95 12.16 -3.64
C VAL A 29 3.79 12.62 -2.46
N ARG A 30 4.90 11.92 -2.17
CA ARG A 30 5.78 12.27 -1.04
C ARG A 30 6.50 13.60 -1.22
N SER A 31 6.80 14.02 -2.46
CA SER A 31 7.39 15.33 -2.72
C SER A 31 6.47 16.49 -2.34
N LYS A 32 5.16 16.25 -2.22
CA LYS A 32 4.16 17.20 -1.72
C LYS A 32 3.99 17.13 -0.20
N ASN A 33 4.88 16.43 0.51
CA ASN A 33 4.79 16.11 1.94
C ASN A 33 3.52 15.31 2.32
N ASP A 34 2.88 14.67 1.34
CA ASP A 34 1.74 13.78 1.57
C ASP A 34 2.21 12.35 1.91
N ILE A 35 1.35 11.62 2.62
CA ILE A 35 1.63 10.22 3.00
C ILE A 35 1.25 9.29 1.84
N ALA A 36 2.25 8.53 1.36
CA ALA A 36 2.06 7.45 0.40
C ALA A 36 2.61 6.12 0.97
N LEU A 37 1.75 5.10 1.02
CA LEU A 37 2.12 3.77 1.50
C LEU A 37 2.56 2.88 0.34
N ALA A 38 3.68 2.20 0.52
CA ALA A 38 4.23 1.23 -0.41
C ALA A 38 4.09 -0.17 0.20
N LEU A 39 3.21 -0.98 -0.38
CA LEU A 39 2.96 -2.36 0.01
C LEU A 39 3.44 -3.28 -1.09
N ALA A 40 3.80 -4.50 -0.71
CA ALA A 40 4.03 -5.57 -1.67
C ALA A 40 3.62 -6.92 -1.13
N SER A 41 3.41 -7.89 -2.03
CA SER A 41 3.02 -9.25 -1.63
C SER A 41 4.18 -10.05 -1.02
N SER A 42 5.42 -9.81 -1.46
CA SER A 42 6.63 -10.49 -0.97
C SER A 42 7.64 -9.52 -0.36
N GLY A 43 8.55 -10.05 0.47
CA GLY A 43 9.63 -9.25 1.04
C GLY A 43 10.56 -8.67 -0.04
N ILE A 44 10.86 -9.45 -1.08
CA ILE A 44 11.73 -9.02 -2.20
C ILE A 44 11.07 -7.91 -3.02
N ALA A 45 9.77 -8.01 -3.30
CA ALA A 45 9.06 -6.92 -3.97
C ALA A 45 9.03 -5.65 -3.10
N ALA A 46 8.85 -5.80 -1.79
CA ALA A 46 8.87 -4.67 -0.86
C ALA A 46 10.22 -3.94 -0.83
N THR A 47 11.35 -4.64 -0.97
CA THR A 47 12.68 -3.99 -0.98
C THR A 47 12.92 -3.14 -2.23
N LEU A 48 12.21 -3.40 -3.34
CA LEU A 48 12.27 -2.59 -4.55
C LEU A 48 11.53 -1.25 -4.42
N LEU A 49 10.67 -1.13 -3.41
CA LEU A 49 9.88 0.07 -3.15
C LEU A 49 10.50 0.89 -2.00
N PRO A 50 10.73 2.21 -2.17
CA PRO A 50 11.22 3.05 -1.09
C PRO A 50 10.27 3.06 0.10
N GLY A 51 10.75 2.61 1.26
CA GLY A 51 9.93 2.44 2.46
C GLY A 51 8.87 1.34 2.35
N GLY A 52 9.05 0.40 1.42
CA GLY A 52 8.16 -0.72 1.19
C GLY A 52 8.09 -1.68 2.37
N ARG A 53 6.90 -2.26 2.57
CA ARG A 53 6.66 -3.35 3.52
C ARG A 53 5.78 -4.40 2.88
N THR A 54 5.88 -5.63 3.36
CA THR A 54 4.90 -6.64 2.96
C THR A 54 3.51 -6.22 3.44
N ALA A 55 2.48 -6.46 2.63
CA ALA A 55 1.10 -6.14 3.02
C ALA A 55 0.72 -6.83 4.32
N HIS A 56 1.18 -8.07 4.53
CA HIS A 56 0.99 -8.81 5.78
C HIS A 56 1.50 -8.04 7.00
N SER A 57 2.75 -7.55 6.96
CA SER A 57 3.34 -6.83 8.09
C SER A 57 2.78 -5.42 8.27
N ALA A 58 2.48 -4.71 7.17
CA ALA A 58 1.96 -3.36 7.21
C ALA A 58 0.51 -3.30 7.68
N LEU A 59 -0.33 -4.21 7.17
CA LEU A 59 -1.77 -4.24 7.44
C LEU A 59 -2.13 -5.17 8.61
N LYS A 60 -1.17 -5.92 9.16
CA LYS A 60 -1.41 -6.94 10.20
C LYS A 60 -2.52 -7.89 9.78
N LEU A 61 -2.38 -8.46 8.58
CA LEU A 61 -3.34 -9.41 8.04
C LEU A 61 -3.38 -10.66 8.93
N PRO A 62 -4.56 -11.26 9.18
CA PRO A 62 -4.64 -12.51 9.91
C PRO A 62 -4.03 -13.64 9.07
N TRP A 63 -3.49 -14.67 9.71
CA TRP A 63 -2.94 -15.84 9.01
C TRP A 63 -4.04 -16.72 8.39
N ASN A 64 -5.16 -16.87 9.11
CA ASN A 64 -6.26 -17.76 8.74
C ASN A 64 -7.32 -17.06 7.86
N ILE A 65 -6.90 -16.33 6.81
CA ILE A 65 -7.81 -15.57 5.93
C ILE A 65 -8.90 -16.47 5.33
N GLN A 66 -8.57 -17.74 5.06
CA GLN A 66 -9.47 -18.71 4.42
C GLN A 66 -10.61 -19.19 5.34
N THR A 67 -10.45 -19.08 6.66
CA THR A 67 -11.44 -19.62 7.62
C THR A 67 -12.28 -18.52 8.27
N ILE A 68 -11.95 -17.25 8.05
CA ILE A 68 -12.67 -16.11 8.63
C ILE A 68 -13.59 -15.54 7.55
N ASN A 69 -14.90 -15.49 7.81
CA ASN A 69 -15.88 -14.99 6.83
C ASN A 69 -15.64 -13.52 6.42
N THR A 70 -15.12 -12.70 7.33
CA THR A 70 -14.78 -11.29 7.09
C THR A 70 -13.42 -10.97 7.67
N PRO A 71 -12.31 -11.32 6.98
CA PRO A 71 -10.97 -11.11 7.50
C PRO A 71 -10.68 -9.62 7.58
N THR A 72 -10.47 -9.11 8.79
CA THR A 72 -10.13 -7.70 9.02
C THR A 72 -8.67 -7.53 9.40
N CYS A 73 -8.08 -6.42 8.99
CA CYS A 73 -6.76 -5.98 9.45
C CYS A 73 -6.78 -5.73 10.96
N ASN A 74 -5.82 -6.27 11.71
CA ASN A 74 -5.72 -6.03 13.17
C ASN A 74 -5.08 -4.66 13.48
N ILE A 75 -5.74 -3.58 13.02
CA ILE A 75 -5.28 -2.20 13.17
C ILE A 75 -6.40 -1.37 13.78
N SER A 76 -6.19 -0.93 15.03
CA SER A 76 -7.08 0.04 15.67
C SER A 76 -6.96 1.42 15.00
N LYS A 77 -8.09 2.13 14.87
CA LYS A 77 -8.17 3.52 14.39
C LYS A 77 -7.28 4.48 15.19
N THR A 78 -7.07 4.22 16.48
CA THR A 78 -6.25 5.07 17.36
C THR A 78 -4.76 4.75 17.31
N SER A 79 -4.39 3.60 16.74
CA SER A 79 -2.99 3.18 16.60
C SER A 79 -2.21 4.10 15.64
N GLY A 80 -0.88 4.09 15.74
CA GLY A 80 -0.01 4.85 14.84
C GLY A 80 -0.28 4.53 13.36
N MET A 81 -0.40 3.23 13.02
CA MET A 81 -0.72 2.81 11.65
C MET A 81 -2.15 3.21 11.24
N GLY A 82 -3.12 3.13 12.15
CA GLY A 82 -4.48 3.62 11.91
C GLY A 82 -4.54 5.11 11.57
N LYS A 83 -3.74 5.93 12.26
CA LYS A 83 -3.60 7.36 11.96
C LYS A 83 -2.91 7.60 10.62
N ILE A 84 -1.92 6.79 10.25
CA ILE A 84 -1.26 6.86 8.94
C ILE A 84 -2.27 6.54 7.84
N LEU A 85 -3.03 5.44 7.95
CA LEU A 85 -4.05 5.04 6.96
C LEU A 85 -5.12 6.12 6.76
N GLN A 86 -5.57 6.78 7.82
CA GLN A 86 -6.56 7.87 7.75
C GLN A 86 -6.04 9.11 7.02
N LYS A 87 -4.74 9.40 7.10
CA LYS A 87 -4.11 10.58 6.48
C LYS A 87 -3.53 10.29 5.09
N CYS A 88 -3.28 9.01 4.80
CA CYS A 88 -2.71 8.52 3.55
C CYS A 88 -3.48 9.04 2.34
N LYS A 89 -2.75 9.46 1.30
CA LYS A 89 -3.32 9.89 0.01
C LYS A 89 -3.36 8.77 -1.01
N VAL A 90 -2.41 7.83 -0.94
CA VAL A 90 -2.32 6.71 -1.86
C VAL A 90 -1.70 5.50 -1.19
N ILE A 91 -2.30 4.34 -1.43
CA ILE A 91 -1.70 3.04 -1.14
C ILE A 91 -1.35 2.42 -2.49
N VAL A 92 -0.09 2.08 -2.68
CA VAL A 92 0.35 1.30 -3.85
C VAL A 92 0.72 -0.09 -3.36
N TRP A 93 0.33 -1.11 -4.13
CA TRP A 93 0.60 -2.52 -3.83
C TRP A 93 1.20 -3.18 -5.06
N ASP A 94 2.43 -3.70 -4.94
CA ASP A 94 3.15 -4.49 -5.96
C ASP A 94 3.05 -6.01 -5.74
#